data_AF-A0A1S9MER6-F1
#
_entry.id   AF-A0A1S9MER6-F1
#
_cell.length_a   1.000
_cell.length_b   1.000
_cell.length_c   1.000
_cell.angle_alpha   90.00
_cell.angle_beta   90.00
_cell.angle_gamma   90.00
#
_symmetry.space_group_name_H-M   'P 1'
#
loop_
_entity.id
_entity.type
_entity.pdbx_description
1 polymer ?
#
loop_
_entity_poly.entity_id
_entity_poly.type
_entity_poly.pdbx_seq_one_letter_code
_entity_poly.pdbx_strand_id
1 'polypeptide(L)'
;MPESMTGASPVSTKTKKQPDKTEVRKEFGDGSVSLTTFQNPTEHRSGGSKAEVTPMSISNCADYTGVGTFEFRHCQVRTDQFSFTMAFESDGRLGSSCAPSFAGAIYNIYGAWYSGVGSVGGITQEVLQGVQNCSGAARARASALVNMGWYSTTASLTFYVQNSSRWDTSP
;
A
#
# COMPACT_ATOMS: atom_id res chain seq x y z
N MET A 1 -20.76 23.97 -8.45
CA MET A 1 -21.00 22.81 -7.57
C MET A 1 -19.89 22.85 -6.53
N PRO A 2 -20.18 22.83 -5.22
CA PRO A 2 -19.13 23.04 -4.22
C PRO A 2 -18.20 21.82 -4.19
N GLU A 3 -16.92 22.09 -4.29
CA GLU A 3 -15.82 21.14 -4.28
C GLU A 3 -15.67 20.55 -2.87
N SER A 4 -15.58 19.22 -2.77
CA SER A 4 -15.19 18.55 -1.53
C SER A 4 -13.73 18.91 -1.23
N MET A 5 -13.52 19.78 -0.24
CA MET A 5 -12.20 20.21 0.21
C MET A 5 -11.41 19.02 0.74
N THR A 6 -10.27 18.74 0.12
CA THR A 6 -9.20 17.92 0.67
C THR A 6 -8.93 18.32 2.12
N GLY A 7 -9.30 17.47 3.08
CA GLY A 7 -9.21 17.73 4.53
C GLY A 7 -10.50 17.54 5.33
N ALA A 8 -11.64 17.25 4.68
CA ALA A 8 -12.89 16.99 5.38
C ALA A 8 -12.83 15.74 6.27
N SER A 9 -13.20 15.88 7.55
CA SER A 9 -13.39 14.76 8.46
C SER A 9 -14.67 14.00 8.09
N PRO A 10 -14.64 12.66 7.98
CA PRO A 10 -15.84 11.89 7.71
C PRO A 10 -16.85 12.02 8.85
N VAL A 11 -18.14 12.15 8.52
CA VAL A 11 -19.25 12.15 9.48
C VAL A 11 -19.55 10.73 9.98
N SER A 12 -19.18 9.71 9.21
CA SER A 12 -19.24 8.31 9.65
C SER A 12 -18.06 7.51 9.12
N THR A 13 -17.49 6.63 9.94
CA THR A 13 -16.51 5.63 9.50
C THR A 13 -16.96 4.26 9.98
N LYS A 14 -17.14 3.33 9.04
CA LYS A 14 -17.50 1.93 9.31
C LYS A 14 -16.37 1.02 8.86
N THR A 15 -15.85 0.23 9.78
CA THR A 15 -14.81 -0.76 9.49
C THR A 15 -15.41 -2.15 9.60
N LYS A 16 -15.29 -2.96 8.54
CA LYS A 16 -15.69 -4.36 8.51
C LYS A 16 -14.44 -5.22 8.32
N LYS A 17 -14.06 -5.97 9.36
CA LYS A 17 -12.98 -6.97 9.27
C LYS A 17 -13.55 -8.32 8.85
N GLN A 18 -12.96 -8.92 7.84
CA GLN A 18 -13.15 -10.29 7.37
C GLN A 18 -11.77 -11.00 7.41
N PRO A 19 -11.69 -12.33 7.43
CA PRO A 19 -10.43 -13.08 7.59
C PRO A 19 -9.39 -12.77 6.49
N ASP A 20 -9.87 -12.54 5.28
CA ASP A 20 -9.14 -12.30 4.05
C ASP A 20 -9.13 -10.83 3.63
N LYS A 21 -9.92 -9.96 4.29
CA LYS A 21 -9.97 -8.54 3.94
C LYS A 21 -10.50 -7.64 5.06
N THR A 22 -10.08 -6.39 5.09
CA THR A 22 -10.68 -5.33 5.90
C THR A 22 -11.30 -4.29 4.98
N GLU A 23 -12.55 -3.91 5.18
CA GLU A 23 -13.22 -2.83 4.44
C GLU A 23 -13.39 -1.63 5.38
N VAL A 24 -13.01 -0.43 4.94
CA VAL A 24 -13.22 0.84 5.65
C VAL A 24 -14.06 1.74 4.76
N ARG A 25 -15.29 1.98 5.17
CA ARG A 25 -16.23 2.91 4.52
C ARG A 25 -16.26 4.21 5.31
N LYS A 26 -15.99 5.34 4.66
CA LYS A 26 -16.10 6.68 5.22
C LYS A 26 -17.22 7.42 4.48
N GLU A 27 -18.16 7.99 5.23
CA GLU A 27 -19.22 8.85 4.72
C GLU A 27 -18.91 10.29 5.14
N PHE A 28 -19.05 11.26 4.24
CA PHE A 28 -18.79 12.67 4.49
C PHE A 28 -20.10 13.47 4.53
N GLY A 29 -20.05 14.67 5.10
CA GLY A 29 -21.25 15.50 5.35
C GLY A 29 -21.98 15.96 4.08
N ASP A 30 -21.33 15.85 2.92
CA ASP A 30 -21.89 16.11 1.59
C ASP A 30 -22.59 14.88 0.97
N GLY A 31 -22.65 13.76 1.70
CA GLY A 31 -23.22 12.49 1.24
C GLY A 31 -22.25 11.66 0.39
N SER A 32 -21.02 12.12 0.15
CA SER A 32 -20.01 11.34 -0.55
C SER A 32 -19.51 10.18 0.31
N VAL A 33 -19.09 9.10 -0.36
CA VAL A 33 -18.65 7.85 0.29
C VAL A 33 -17.28 7.47 -0.25
N SER A 34 -16.32 7.28 0.64
CA SER A 34 -15.04 6.62 0.34
C SER A 34 -15.09 5.19 0.86
N LEU A 35 -14.78 4.22 -0.01
CA LEU A 35 -14.65 2.81 0.37
C LEU A 35 -13.21 2.38 0.12
N THR A 36 -12.56 1.86 1.16
CA THR A 36 -11.21 1.30 1.09
C THR A 36 -11.27 -0.17 1.46
N THR A 37 -10.88 -1.06 0.55
CA THR A 37 -10.75 -2.49 0.84
C THR A 37 -9.26 -2.82 0.96
N PHE A 38 -8.89 -3.48 2.04
CA PHE A 38 -7.58 -4.04 2.31
C PHE A 38 -7.72 -5.56 2.20
N GLN A 39 -6.83 -6.25 1.51
CA GLN A 39 -6.76 -7.70 1.66
C GLN A 39 -5.81 -8.03 2.82
N ASN A 40 -6.19 -9.00 3.66
CA ASN A 40 -5.31 -9.47 4.71
C ASN A 40 -4.31 -10.46 4.08
N PRO A 41 -3.02 -10.43 4.46
CA PRO A 41 -2.03 -11.36 3.93
C PRO A 41 -2.51 -12.80 4.10
N THR A 42 -2.65 -13.54 3.00
CA THR A 42 -2.96 -14.97 3.05
C THR A 42 -1.66 -15.73 3.31
N GLU A 43 -1.59 -16.48 4.40
CA GLU A 43 -0.47 -17.41 4.62
C GLU A 43 -0.47 -18.46 3.50
N HIS A 44 0.39 -18.28 2.50
CA HIS A 44 0.63 -19.33 1.52
C HIS A 44 1.49 -20.42 2.20
N ARG A 45 0.83 -21.41 2.80
CA ARG A 45 1.50 -22.65 3.22
C ARG A 45 2.00 -23.37 1.97
N SER A 46 3.30 -23.35 1.74
CA SER A 46 3.99 -24.38 0.96
C SER A 46 5.21 -24.81 1.73
N GLY A 47 5.27 -26.12 1.98
CA GLY A 47 6.21 -26.73 2.91
C GLY A 47 7.65 -26.67 2.44
N GLY A 48 8.55 -26.65 3.44
CA GLY A 48 9.98 -26.92 3.27
C GLY A 48 10.80 -25.69 2.88
N SER A 49 11.50 -25.14 3.87
CA SER A 49 12.36 -23.94 3.81
C SER A 49 11.56 -22.64 3.85
N LYS A 50 12.02 -21.66 4.64
CA LYS A 50 11.42 -20.33 4.82
C LYS A 50 11.10 -19.68 3.46
N ALA A 51 9.93 -19.95 2.91
CA ALA A 51 9.46 -19.35 1.68
C ALA A 51 8.94 -17.96 2.05
N GLU A 52 9.75 -16.96 1.74
CA GLU A 52 9.38 -15.56 1.82
C GLU A 52 8.13 -15.36 0.96
N VAL A 53 6.98 -15.15 1.61
CA VAL A 53 5.72 -14.83 0.93
C VAL A 53 5.93 -13.48 0.27
N THR A 54 6.34 -13.50 -0.99
CA THR A 54 6.37 -12.30 -1.83
C THR A 54 4.99 -12.22 -2.47
N PRO A 55 4.16 -11.23 -2.13
CA PRO A 55 2.89 -11.02 -2.83
C PRO A 55 3.15 -10.89 -4.33
N MET A 56 2.32 -11.49 -5.18
CA MET A 56 2.49 -11.43 -6.65
C MET A 56 2.52 -10.00 -7.22
N SER A 57 1.98 -9.06 -6.45
CA SER A 57 1.96 -7.61 -6.62
C SER A 57 3.31 -6.92 -6.35
N ILE A 58 4.23 -7.55 -5.62
CA ILE A 58 5.57 -7.03 -5.36
C ILE A 58 6.58 -7.79 -6.20
N SER A 59 7.26 -7.08 -7.11
CA SER A 59 8.15 -7.68 -8.09
C SER A 59 9.36 -6.79 -8.37
N ASN A 60 10.31 -7.27 -9.19
CA ASN A 60 11.51 -6.54 -9.63
C ASN A 60 12.41 -6.01 -8.50
N CYS A 61 12.29 -6.56 -7.30
CA CYS A 61 13.16 -6.20 -6.18
C CYS A 61 14.60 -6.65 -6.41
N ALA A 62 15.54 -5.71 -6.40
CA ALA A 62 16.95 -5.99 -6.28
C ALA A 62 17.31 -6.14 -4.80
N ASP A 63 17.23 -7.37 -4.28
CA ASP A 63 17.49 -7.68 -2.89
C ASP A 63 18.98 -7.95 -2.63
N TYR A 64 19.52 -7.33 -1.59
CA TYR A 64 20.89 -7.54 -1.13
C TYR A 64 20.91 -8.46 0.10
N THR A 65 21.64 -9.56 0.01
CA THR A 65 21.82 -10.53 1.10
C THR A 65 23.03 -10.18 1.96
N GLY A 66 22.90 -10.23 3.28
CA GLY A 66 24.00 -9.94 4.22
C GLY A 66 23.65 -10.28 5.68
N VAL A 67 24.42 -9.76 6.64
CA VAL A 67 24.13 -9.93 8.08
C VAL A 67 23.51 -8.65 8.61
N GLY A 68 22.35 -8.74 9.28
CA GLY A 68 21.69 -7.61 9.94
C GLY A 68 20.50 -7.04 9.18
N THR A 69 20.74 -6.13 8.24
CA THR A 69 19.71 -5.48 7.42
C THR A 69 19.91 -5.77 5.95
N PHE A 70 18.82 -5.97 5.22
CA PHE A 70 18.83 -6.41 3.83
C PHE A 70 18.24 -5.30 2.97
N GLU A 71 19.07 -4.59 2.20
CA GLU A 71 18.56 -3.54 1.31
C GLU A 71 17.74 -4.14 0.17
N PHE A 72 16.71 -3.43 -0.23
CA PHE A 72 15.99 -3.69 -1.48
C PHE A 72 15.93 -2.40 -2.29
N ARG A 73 16.03 -2.52 -3.62
CA ARG A 73 15.91 -1.41 -4.56
C ARG A 73 14.99 -1.77 -5.72
N HIS A 74 14.38 -0.76 -6.32
CA HIS A 74 13.51 -0.89 -7.50
C HIS A 74 12.37 -1.89 -7.32
N CYS A 75 11.89 -2.08 -6.07
CA CYS A 75 10.75 -2.95 -5.82
C CYS A 75 9.50 -2.33 -6.45
N GLN A 76 9.00 -2.94 -7.52
CA GLN A 76 7.74 -2.59 -8.11
C GLN A 76 6.60 -3.13 -7.25
N VAL A 77 5.77 -2.24 -6.74
CA VAL A 77 4.53 -2.56 -6.04
C VAL A 77 3.39 -2.25 -6.99
N ARG A 78 2.62 -3.25 -7.39
CA ARG A 78 1.58 -3.15 -8.42
C ARG A 78 0.31 -3.89 -7.99
N THR A 79 -0.83 -3.26 -8.20
CA THR A 79 -2.14 -3.94 -8.15
C THR A 79 -2.73 -4.01 -9.54
N ASP A 80 -3.16 -5.20 -9.94
CA ASP A 80 -3.86 -5.45 -11.20
C ASP A 80 -5.32 -5.81 -10.88
N GLN A 81 -6.20 -4.82 -10.99
CA GLN A 81 -7.65 -5.00 -10.85
C GLN A 81 -8.31 -5.00 -12.22
N PHE A 82 -9.48 -5.64 -12.31
CA PHE A 82 -10.25 -5.71 -13.56
C PHE A 82 -10.50 -4.34 -14.22
N SER A 83 -10.66 -3.28 -13.41
CA SER A 83 -10.95 -1.92 -13.89
C SER A 83 -9.76 -0.97 -13.89
N PHE A 84 -8.66 -1.33 -13.21
CA PHE A 84 -7.46 -0.50 -13.17
C PHE A 84 -6.21 -1.26 -12.72
N THR A 85 -5.07 -0.79 -13.19
CA THR A 85 -3.75 -1.09 -12.66
C THR A 85 -3.15 0.17 -12.07
N MET A 86 -2.55 0.04 -10.89
CA MET A 86 -1.75 1.10 -10.28
C MET A 86 -0.44 0.51 -9.80
N ALA A 87 0.66 1.22 -10.00
CA ALA A 87 1.96 0.80 -9.49
C ALA A 87 2.82 1.97 -9.04
N PHE A 88 3.84 1.67 -8.24
CA PHE A 88 4.96 2.56 -7.94
C PHE A 88 6.20 1.73 -7.59
N GLU A 89 7.37 2.37 -7.60
CA GLU A 89 8.63 1.76 -7.19
C GLU A 89 9.02 2.21 -5.78
N SER A 90 9.72 1.34 -5.05
CA SER A 90 10.12 1.56 -3.66
C SER A 90 11.53 1.05 -3.40
N ASP A 91 12.28 1.84 -2.63
CA ASP A 91 13.60 1.47 -2.10
C ASP A 91 13.57 1.48 -0.57
N GLY A 92 14.35 0.60 0.04
CA GLY A 92 14.36 0.46 1.49
C GLY A 92 15.25 -0.65 1.99
N ARG A 93 14.89 -1.17 3.17
CA ARG A 93 15.54 -2.34 3.75
C ARG A 93 14.57 -3.19 4.54
N LEU A 94 14.78 -4.49 4.53
CA LEU A 94 14.23 -5.42 5.51
C LEU A 94 15.10 -5.39 6.78
N GLY A 95 14.42 -5.55 7.90
CA GLY A 95 15.02 -5.58 9.23
C GLY A 95 14.98 -6.95 9.88
N SER A 96 15.58 -7.07 11.05
CA SER A 96 15.51 -8.27 11.89
C SER A 96 14.88 -8.00 13.26
N SER A 97 14.67 -6.72 13.62
CA SER A 97 13.97 -6.33 14.84
C SER A 97 13.40 -4.92 14.72
N CYS A 98 12.58 -4.49 15.68
CA CYS A 98 12.08 -3.12 15.72
C CYS A 98 13.07 -2.08 16.28
N ALA A 99 14.31 -2.48 16.62
CA ALA A 99 15.34 -1.53 17.04
C ALA A 99 15.76 -0.66 15.84
N PRO A 100 15.94 0.67 16.00
CA PRO A 100 16.19 1.58 14.87
C PRO A 100 17.31 1.15 13.92
N SER A 101 18.40 0.59 14.47
CA SER A 101 19.54 0.12 13.67
C SER A 101 19.24 -1.12 12.82
N PHE A 102 18.24 -1.92 13.19
CA PHE A 102 17.86 -3.18 12.54
C PHE A 102 16.40 -3.19 12.06
N ALA A 103 15.77 -2.02 12.04
CA ALA A 103 14.38 -1.81 11.69
C ALA A 103 14.20 -1.81 10.17
N GLY A 104 13.20 -2.56 9.68
CA GLY A 104 12.72 -2.41 8.31
C GLY A 104 12.33 -0.96 8.01
N ALA A 105 12.65 -0.49 6.82
CA ALA A 105 12.46 0.90 6.44
C ALA A 105 12.14 1.03 4.94
N ILE A 106 11.44 2.13 4.62
CA ILE A 106 11.20 2.61 3.27
C ILE A 106 11.88 3.97 3.17
N TYR A 107 12.83 4.09 2.24
CA TYR A 107 13.60 5.31 2.03
C TYR A 107 12.95 6.21 1.01
N ASN A 108 12.55 5.63 -0.12
CA ASN A 108 12.00 6.36 -1.25
C ASN A 108 10.86 5.58 -1.89
N ILE A 109 9.94 6.34 -2.48
CA ILE A 109 8.95 5.86 -3.43
C ILE A 109 8.93 6.78 -4.64
N TYR A 110 8.75 6.22 -5.82
CA TYR A 110 8.83 6.98 -7.08
C TYR A 110 8.12 6.26 -8.21
N GLY A 111 8.08 6.88 -9.39
CA GLY A 111 7.59 6.26 -10.62
C GLY A 111 6.13 5.81 -10.57
N ALA A 112 5.27 6.46 -9.78
CA ALA A 112 3.89 6.03 -9.71
C ALA A 112 3.14 6.27 -11.03
N TRP A 113 2.36 5.28 -11.44
CA TRP A 113 1.52 5.35 -12.63
C TRP A 113 0.20 4.63 -12.43
N TYR A 114 -0.75 4.99 -13.29
CA TYR A 114 -2.10 4.45 -13.32
C TYR A 114 -2.48 4.14 -14.77
N SER A 115 -3.14 3.01 -14.98
CA SER A 115 -3.76 2.64 -16.24
C SER A 115 -5.13 2.03 -15.92
N GLY A 116 -6.20 2.46 -16.58
CA GLY A 116 -7.52 1.94 -16.28
C GLY A 116 -8.62 2.77 -16.92
N VAL A 117 -9.86 2.43 -16.59
CA VAL A 117 -11.01 3.27 -16.97
C VAL A 117 -10.99 4.56 -16.15
N GLY A 118 -11.48 5.65 -16.75
CA GLY A 118 -11.56 6.95 -16.09
C GLY A 118 -10.30 7.80 -16.23
N SER A 119 -10.41 9.08 -15.88
CA SER A 119 -9.31 10.04 -15.93
C SER A 119 -8.71 10.30 -14.55
N VAL A 120 -7.39 10.42 -14.50
CA VAL A 120 -6.65 10.71 -13.27
C VAL A 120 -6.01 12.09 -13.40
N GLY A 121 -6.29 12.98 -12.42
CA GLY A 121 -5.73 14.32 -12.39
C GLY A 121 -4.27 14.37 -11.89
N GLY A 122 -3.86 13.38 -11.10
CA GLY A 122 -2.51 13.23 -10.57
C GLY A 122 -2.43 12.08 -9.57
N ILE A 123 -1.23 11.53 -9.37
CA ILE A 123 -0.96 10.49 -8.38
C ILE A 123 -0.16 11.11 -7.24
N THR A 124 -0.70 11.01 -6.03
CA THR A 124 -0.01 11.42 -4.80
C THR A 124 0.78 10.24 -4.27
N GLN A 125 2.06 10.45 -4.01
CA GLN A 125 2.96 9.50 -3.37
C GLN A 125 3.38 10.03 -2.00
N GLU A 126 3.21 9.23 -0.95
CA GLU A 126 3.62 9.60 0.41
C GLU A 126 4.25 8.43 1.18
N VAL A 127 5.32 8.72 1.93
CA VAL A 127 5.85 7.81 2.94
C VAL A 127 5.18 8.14 4.27
N LEU A 128 4.17 7.34 4.65
CA LEU A 128 3.38 7.54 5.86
C LEU A 128 4.18 7.22 7.14
N GLN A 129 5.06 6.23 7.06
CA GLN A 129 5.97 5.84 8.13
C GLN A 129 7.23 5.25 7.51
N GLY A 130 8.34 5.99 7.54
CA GLY A 130 9.58 5.58 6.87
C GLY A 130 10.31 4.43 7.57
N VAL A 131 10.14 4.25 8.89
CA VAL A 131 10.83 3.21 9.66
C VAL A 131 9.82 2.44 10.51
N GLN A 132 9.92 1.11 10.53
CA GLN A 132 9.08 0.29 11.39
C GLN A 132 9.33 0.62 12.86
N ASN A 133 8.33 0.39 13.69
CA ASN A 133 8.47 0.39 15.13
C ASN A 133 7.88 -0.90 15.70
N CYS A 134 7.99 -1.10 17.01
CA CYS A 134 7.51 -2.34 17.62
C CYS A 134 5.98 -2.50 17.57
N SER A 135 5.25 -1.44 17.20
CA SER A 135 3.79 -1.42 17.10
C SER A 135 3.27 -1.38 15.65
N GLY A 136 4.14 -1.32 14.63
CA GLY A 136 3.71 -1.14 13.25
C GLY A 136 4.83 -1.15 12.21
N ALA A 137 4.45 -1.54 11.00
CA ALA A 137 5.32 -1.59 9.82
C ALA A 137 5.71 -0.18 9.33
N ALA A 138 6.86 -0.07 8.67
CA ALA A 138 7.09 1.02 7.75
C ALA A 138 6.06 0.93 6.62
N ARG A 139 5.51 2.05 6.16
CA ARG A 139 4.49 2.04 5.13
C ARG A 139 4.53 3.28 4.25
N ALA A 140 4.25 3.06 2.98
CA ALA A 140 4.22 4.09 1.95
C ALA A 140 3.00 3.86 1.03
N ARG A 141 2.47 4.92 0.46
CA ARG A 141 1.22 4.87 -0.31
C ARG A 141 1.34 5.67 -1.60
N ALA A 142 0.80 5.11 -2.67
CA ALA A 142 0.39 5.85 -3.85
C ALA A 142 -1.14 5.93 -3.88
N SER A 143 -1.70 7.10 -4.17
CA SER A 143 -3.15 7.29 -4.28
C SER A 143 -3.52 8.25 -5.41
N ALA A 144 -4.67 8.01 -6.03
CA ALA A 144 -5.14 8.78 -7.18
C ALA A 144 -6.65 8.97 -7.09
N LEU A 145 -7.13 10.18 -7.37
CA LEU A 145 -8.54 10.42 -7.62
C LEU A 145 -8.85 10.05 -9.07
N VAL A 146 -9.66 9.01 -9.25
CA VAL A 146 -10.09 8.50 -10.55
C VAL A 146 -11.50 9.02 -10.83
N ASN A 147 -11.66 9.77 -11.92
CA ASN A 147 -12.96 10.30 -12.36
C ASN A 147 -13.57 9.37 -13.41
N MET A 148 -14.75 8.83 -13.11
CA MET A 148 -15.49 7.88 -13.96
C MET A 148 -16.64 8.56 -14.74
N GLY A 149 -16.61 9.88 -14.86
CA GLY A 149 -17.62 10.69 -15.53
C GLY A 149 -18.81 11.06 -14.63
N TRP A 150 -19.46 10.08 -13.98
CA TRP A 150 -20.64 10.30 -13.13
C TRP A 150 -20.38 10.16 -11.62
N TYR A 151 -19.17 9.73 -11.26
CA TYR A 151 -18.67 9.70 -9.88
C TYR A 151 -17.14 9.73 -9.89
N SER A 152 -16.56 9.98 -8.73
CA SER A 152 -15.11 9.89 -8.51
C SER A 152 -14.84 8.86 -7.40
N THR A 153 -13.73 8.14 -7.54
CA THR A 153 -13.27 7.17 -6.54
C THR A 153 -11.78 7.35 -6.29
N THR A 154 -11.29 6.99 -5.11
CA THR A 154 -9.86 7.00 -4.81
C THR A 154 -9.29 5.60 -5.01
N ALA A 155 -8.40 5.45 -5.99
CA ALA A 155 -7.54 4.27 -6.09
C ALA A 155 -6.35 4.47 -5.15
N SER A 156 -5.98 3.45 -4.38
CA SER A 156 -4.80 3.51 -3.51
C SER A 156 -4.10 2.17 -3.40
N LEU A 157 -2.77 2.22 -3.41
CA LEU A 157 -1.89 1.10 -3.19
C LEU A 157 -0.94 1.45 -2.04
N THR A 158 -0.93 0.63 -0.98
CA THR A 158 -0.04 0.84 0.18
C THR A 158 0.94 -0.30 0.28
N PHE A 159 2.22 0.01 0.36
CA PHE A 159 3.32 -0.92 0.58
C PHE A 159 3.73 -0.89 2.06
N TYR A 160 4.07 -2.05 2.59
CA TYR A 160 4.46 -2.27 3.98
C TYR A 160 5.77 -3.03 4.04
N VAL A 161 6.60 -2.64 4.99
CA VAL A 161 7.83 -3.35 5.34
C VAL A 161 7.87 -3.55 6.84
N GLN A 162 7.95 -4.81 7.27
CA GLN A 162 8.14 -5.15 8.67
C GLN A 162 9.06 -6.36 8.83
N ASN A 163 10.10 -6.18 9.64
CA ASN A 163 11.16 -7.16 9.87
C ASN A 163 11.66 -7.70 8.52
N SER A 164 11.72 -9.02 8.39
CA SER A 164 12.15 -9.74 7.20
C SER A 164 11.02 -9.94 6.19
N SER A 165 10.00 -9.09 6.20
CA SER A 165 8.82 -9.26 5.36
C SER A 165 8.36 -7.93 4.77
N ARG A 166 7.76 -8.04 3.59
CA ARG A 166 7.16 -6.93 2.86
C ARG A 166 5.86 -7.40 2.24
N TRP A 167 4.86 -6.53 2.22
CA TRP A 167 3.57 -6.82 1.61
C TRP A 167 2.89 -5.54 1.16
N ASP A 168 1.79 -5.65 0.43
CA ASP A 168 1.02 -4.49 -0.01
C ASP A 168 -0.49 -4.73 0.12
N THR A 169 -1.29 -3.78 -0.37
CA THR A 169 -2.76 -3.82 -0.31
C THR A 169 -3.43 -4.32 -1.57
N SER A 170 -2.69 -4.88 -2.54
CA SER A 170 -3.29 -5.49 -3.72
C SER A 170 -4.29 -6.59 -3.31
N PRO A 171 -5.46 -6.65 -3.96
CA PRO A 171 -6.39 -7.79 -3.90
C PRO A 171 -5.88 -9.07 -4.59
#